data_AF-I1M3W3-F1
#
_entry.id   AF-I1M3W3-F1
#
_cell.length_a   1.000
_cell.length_b   1.000
_cell.length_c   1.000
_cell.angle_alpha   90.00
_cell.angle_beta   90.00
_cell.angle_gamma   90.00
#
_symmetry.space_group_name_H-M   'P 1'
#
loop_
_entity.id
_entity.type
_entity.pdbx_description
1 polymer ?
#
loop_
_entity_poly.entity_id
_entity_poly.type
_entity_poly.pdbx_seq_one_letter_code
_entity_poly.pdbx_strand_id
1 'polypeptide(L)'
;MVKAAFDTIDFEVHSGTHPRLGVVDHICFHPLLDASLDQAANAARCLATDMGSTLQVPTYLYGAAHEEGRTLDSIRRIFGYFKPNSSENQWIGGLKSDTLPLNPDSGPSQVTPAKGVVVIGATNWVDNYNVPLLSSDISAVQRIAKRVSGRGGGLPSVQAMALAHGEGVIEVACNLLDPNKVGGERVQQEVENLAREEGISVEMGYYTDFSQDQIISSYLEFFEEKI
;
A
#
# COMPACT_ATOMS: atom_id res chain seq x y z
N MET A 1 -10.86 3.57 15.01
CA MET A 1 -9.84 2.57 14.64
C MET A 1 -8.43 3.10 14.86
N VAL A 2 -8.00 4.18 14.18
CA VAL A 2 -6.64 4.73 14.30
C VAL A 2 -6.21 4.99 15.75
N LYS A 3 -7.02 5.70 16.55
CA LYS A 3 -6.70 5.95 17.96
C LYS A 3 -6.43 4.66 18.74
N ALA A 4 -7.29 3.66 18.59
CA ALA A 4 -7.12 2.37 19.27
C ALA A 4 -5.82 1.66 18.82
N ALA A 5 -5.44 1.77 17.55
CA ALA A 5 -4.18 1.22 17.06
C ALA A 5 -2.97 1.91 17.70
N PHE A 6 -2.95 3.26 17.76
CA PHE A 6 -1.88 4.00 18.45
C PHE A 6 -1.83 3.75 19.96
N ASP A 7 -2.96 3.45 20.60
CA ASP A 7 -3.01 3.14 22.03
C ASP A 7 -2.52 1.70 22.33
N THR A 8 -2.45 0.83 21.32
CA THR A 8 -2.22 -0.63 21.52
C THR A 8 -0.93 -1.13 20.88
N ILE A 9 -0.48 -0.52 19.79
CA ILE A 9 0.66 -0.99 19.00
C ILE A 9 1.83 -0.02 19.18
N ASP A 10 2.98 -0.57 19.55
CA ASP A 10 4.24 0.16 19.56
C ASP A 10 5.02 -0.16 18.26
N PHE A 11 5.12 0.84 17.38
CA PHE A 11 5.82 0.71 16.11
C PHE A 11 7.34 0.58 16.28
N GLU A 12 7.91 1.04 17.39
CA GLU A 12 9.36 1.01 17.63
C GLU A 12 9.89 -0.42 17.77
N VAL A 13 9.07 -1.32 18.30
CA VAL A 13 9.40 -2.74 18.50
C VAL A 13 8.78 -3.65 17.44
N HIS A 14 7.97 -3.10 16.53
CA HIS A 14 7.33 -3.87 15.46
C HIS A 14 8.35 -4.36 14.42
N SER A 15 8.24 -5.61 13.98
CA SER A 15 9.00 -6.19 12.88
C SER A 15 8.07 -6.85 11.86
N GLY A 16 8.52 -6.93 10.60
CA GLY A 16 7.71 -7.54 9.55
C GLY A 16 8.42 -7.56 8.20
N THR A 17 7.99 -8.47 7.33
CA THR A 17 8.49 -8.63 5.95
C THR A 17 7.83 -7.67 4.97
N HIS A 18 6.73 -7.02 5.37
CA HIS A 18 6.11 -5.96 4.58
C HIS A 18 6.64 -4.57 5.02
N PRO A 19 6.98 -3.69 4.06
CA PRO A 19 7.34 -2.30 4.36
C PRO A 19 6.16 -1.52 4.93
N ARG A 20 6.46 -0.51 5.74
CA ARG A 20 5.48 0.32 6.47
C ARG A 20 6.16 1.58 7.02
N LEU A 21 5.39 2.65 7.18
CA LEU A 21 5.85 3.96 7.65
C LEU A 21 5.36 4.31 9.06
N GLY A 22 4.37 3.60 9.59
CA GLY A 22 3.81 3.82 10.92
C GLY A 22 2.88 2.68 11.34
N VAL A 23 2.34 2.79 12.56
CA VAL A 23 1.30 1.88 13.09
C VAL A 23 0.12 1.77 12.13
N VAL A 24 -0.29 2.93 11.59
CA VAL A 24 -1.24 3.01 10.48
C VAL A 24 -0.46 3.54 9.29
N ASP A 25 0.03 2.63 8.44
CA ASP A 25 0.84 2.98 7.26
C ASP A 25 0.08 3.92 6.33
N HIS A 26 -1.16 3.55 6.02
CA HIS A 26 -1.90 4.13 4.94
C HIS A 26 -3.42 4.00 5.10
N ILE A 27 -4.17 5.05 4.74
CA ILE A 27 -5.64 5.06 4.66
C ILE A 27 -6.04 5.60 3.28
N CYS A 28 -6.83 4.84 2.53
CA CYS A 28 -7.35 5.27 1.24
C CYS A 28 -8.87 5.46 1.26
N PHE A 29 -9.33 6.50 0.58
CA PHE A 29 -10.73 6.72 0.26
C PHE A 29 -10.96 6.45 -1.22
N HIS A 30 -11.82 5.48 -1.51
CA HIS A 30 -12.28 5.18 -2.85
C HIS A 30 -13.73 5.65 -3.02
N PRO A 31 -14.05 6.42 -4.07
CA PRO A 31 -15.45 6.68 -4.40
C PRO A 31 -16.14 5.38 -4.83
N LEU A 32 -17.34 5.13 -4.30
CA LEU A 32 -18.21 4.02 -4.67
C LEU A 32 -19.54 4.55 -5.19
N LEU A 33 -20.19 3.80 -6.09
CA LEU A 33 -21.46 4.17 -6.71
C LEU A 33 -21.36 5.59 -7.33
N ASP A 34 -22.30 6.47 -7.00
CA ASP A 34 -22.39 7.82 -7.54
C ASP A 34 -21.49 8.84 -6.81
N ALA A 35 -20.70 8.42 -5.82
CA ALA A 35 -19.77 9.31 -5.13
C ALA A 35 -18.66 9.78 -6.09
N SER A 36 -18.30 11.06 -6.02
CA SER A 36 -17.21 11.60 -6.83
C SER A 36 -15.86 11.44 -6.13
N LEU A 37 -14.79 11.41 -6.93
CA LEU A 37 -13.42 11.41 -6.39
C LEU A 37 -13.13 12.65 -5.53
N ASP A 38 -13.75 13.80 -5.86
CA ASP A 38 -13.63 15.02 -5.06
C ASP A 38 -14.28 14.89 -3.69
N GLN A 39 -15.41 14.19 -3.58
CA GLN A 39 -16.04 13.90 -2.29
C GLN A 39 -15.14 12.99 -1.43
N ALA A 40 -14.55 11.95 -2.03
CA ALA A 40 -13.57 11.09 -1.36
C ALA A 40 -12.33 11.89 -0.92
N ALA A 41 -11.82 12.78 -1.77
CA ALA A 41 -10.69 13.66 -1.47
C ALA A 41 -10.99 14.63 -0.32
N ASN A 42 -12.19 15.20 -0.27
CA ASN A 42 -12.64 16.04 0.84
C ASN A 42 -12.67 15.25 2.16
N ALA A 43 -13.22 14.04 2.16
CA ALA A 43 -13.24 13.17 3.34
C ALA A 43 -11.81 12.84 3.82
N ALA A 44 -10.91 12.50 2.89
CA ALA A 44 -9.50 12.24 3.18
C ALA A 44 -8.79 13.45 3.82
N ARG A 45 -9.01 14.66 3.29
CA ARG A 45 -8.46 15.91 3.87
C ARG A 45 -9.00 16.19 5.26
N CYS A 46 -10.32 16.06 5.46
CA CYS A 46 -10.92 16.25 6.78
C CYS A 46 -10.33 15.28 7.81
N LEU A 47 -10.19 14.00 7.46
CA LEU A 47 -9.56 13.01 8.34
C LEU A 47 -8.11 13.36 8.64
N ALA A 48 -7.33 13.78 7.64
CA ALA A 48 -5.92 14.15 7.83
C ALA A 48 -5.74 15.33 8.79
N THR A 49 -6.57 16.37 8.66
CA THR A 49 -6.55 17.51 9.58
C THR A 49 -6.95 17.11 11.00
N ASP A 50 -8.02 16.33 11.16
CA ASP A 50 -8.48 15.86 12.47
C ASP A 50 -7.43 14.95 13.13
N MET A 51 -6.90 13.97 12.41
CA MET A 51 -5.86 13.06 12.92
C MET A 51 -4.57 13.79 13.26
N GLY A 52 -4.09 14.66 12.38
CA GLY A 52 -2.85 15.40 12.60
C GLY A 52 -2.92 16.27 13.86
N SER A 53 -4.08 16.89 14.10
CA SER A 53 -4.30 17.76 15.27
C SER A 53 -4.64 17.00 16.56
N THR A 54 -5.53 16.01 16.51
CA THR A 54 -6.01 15.32 17.73
C THR A 54 -5.10 14.19 18.17
N LEU A 55 -4.51 13.45 17.22
CA LEU A 55 -3.65 12.30 17.51
C LEU A 55 -2.15 12.66 17.47
N GLN A 56 -1.83 13.91 17.12
CA GLN A 56 -0.47 14.45 17.09
C GLN A 56 0.50 13.53 16.31
N VAL A 57 0.15 13.24 15.05
CA VAL A 57 0.92 12.38 14.17
C VAL A 57 1.20 13.08 12.83
N PRO A 58 2.43 13.04 12.29
CA PRO A 58 2.71 13.60 10.97
C PRO A 58 1.88 12.86 9.92
N THR A 59 1.08 13.62 9.18
CA THR A 59 0.14 13.08 8.21
C THR A 59 0.42 13.63 6.82
N TYR A 60 0.46 12.72 5.84
CA TYR A 60 0.83 13.02 4.46
C TYR A 60 -0.32 12.71 3.53
N LEU A 61 -0.75 13.69 2.73
CA LEU A 61 -1.78 13.55 1.72
C LEU A 61 -1.22 13.01 0.40
N TYR A 62 -2.00 12.26 -0.37
CA TYR A 62 -1.64 11.84 -1.73
C TYR A 62 -2.88 11.67 -2.62
N GLY A 63 -2.66 11.46 -3.91
CA GLY A 63 -3.74 11.30 -4.89
C GLY A 63 -4.59 12.57 -4.97
N ALA A 64 -5.90 12.43 -5.18
CA ALA A 64 -6.81 13.56 -5.29
C ALA A 64 -6.94 14.38 -3.98
N ALA A 65 -6.48 13.84 -2.85
CA ALA A 65 -6.50 14.55 -1.58
C ALA A 65 -5.41 15.64 -1.49
N HIS A 66 -4.30 15.49 -2.22
CA HIS A 66 -3.19 16.45 -2.26
C HIS A 66 -3.31 17.38 -3.48
N GLU A 67 -3.06 18.68 -3.30
CA GLU A 67 -3.27 19.70 -4.34
C GLU A 67 -2.51 19.40 -5.64
N GLU A 68 -1.24 19.00 -5.54
CA GLU A 68 -0.41 18.66 -6.71
C GLU A 68 -0.57 17.20 -7.18
N GLY A 69 -1.45 16.42 -6.55
CA GLY A 69 -1.69 15.03 -6.97
C GLY A 69 -0.50 14.08 -6.80
N ARG A 70 0.39 14.31 -5.83
CA ARG A 70 1.56 13.45 -5.59
C ARG A 70 1.13 12.00 -5.29
N THR A 71 1.96 11.03 -5.65
CA THR A 71 1.60 9.62 -5.56
C THR A 71 1.98 9.01 -4.22
N LEU A 72 1.30 7.92 -3.81
CA LEU A 72 1.66 7.17 -2.60
C LEU A 72 3.09 6.65 -2.67
N ASP A 73 3.51 6.16 -3.84
CA ASP A 73 4.85 5.62 -4.04
C ASP A 73 5.95 6.70 -4.06
N SER A 74 5.63 7.96 -4.36
CA SER A 74 6.61 9.06 -4.23
C SER A 74 6.89 9.37 -2.76
N ILE A 75 5.85 9.46 -1.92
CA ILE A 75 5.97 9.65 -0.46
C ILE A 75 6.76 8.48 0.14
N ARG A 76 6.33 7.24 -0.13
CA ARG A 76 7.00 6.03 0.35
C ARG A 76 8.50 6.01 0.00
N ARG A 77 8.90 6.48 -1.19
CA ARG A 77 10.33 6.56 -1.55
C ARG A 77 11.11 7.58 -0.74
N ILE A 78 10.53 8.76 -0.49
CA ILE A 78 11.17 9.80 0.32
C ILE A 78 11.45 9.26 1.74
N PHE A 79 10.55 8.44 2.28
CA PHE A 79 10.69 7.80 3.58
C PHE A 79 11.49 6.49 3.57
N GLY A 80 12.06 6.07 2.44
CA GLY A 80 12.87 4.85 2.36
C GLY A 80 12.08 3.54 2.46
N TYR A 81 10.75 3.57 2.27
CA TYR A 81 9.84 2.43 2.39
C TYR A 81 10.32 1.16 1.69
N PHE A 82 10.86 1.28 0.47
CA PHE A 82 11.22 0.15 -0.38
C PHE A 82 12.61 -0.46 -0.07
N LYS A 83 13.26 -0.03 1.02
CA LYS A 83 14.56 -0.56 1.45
C LYS A 83 14.41 -1.16 2.85
N PRO A 84 14.63 -2.48 3.01
CA PRO A 84 14.72 -3.09 4.33
C PRO A 84 15.80 -2.41 5.18
N ASN A 85 15.59 -2.36 6.49
CA ASN A 85 16.54 -1.77 7.45
C ASN A 85 17.19 -2.82 8.36
N SER A 86 17.00 -4.10 8.04
CA SER A 86 17.57 -5.28 8.71
C SER A 86 18.14 -6.29 7.69
N SER A 87 19.03 -7.17 8.14
CA SER A 87 19.76 -8.16 7.33
C SER A 87 18.91 -9.26 6.70
N GLU A 88 17.66 -9.43 7.13
CA GLU A 88 16.77 -10.52 6.71
C GLU A 88 15.64 -10.07 5.77
N ASN A 89 15.85 -8.99 5.00
CA ASN A 89 14.77 -8.34 4.22
C ASN A 89 13.55 -7.97 5.08
N GLN A 90 13.80 -7.64 6.34
CA GLN A 90 12.78 -7.17 7.26
C GLN A 90 12.89 -5.66 7.45
N TRP A 91 11.75 -5.09 7.77
CA TRP A 91 11.67 -3.77 8.36
C TRP A 91 11.49 -3.97 9.86
N ILE A 92 12.22 -3.21 10.66
CA ILE A 92 12.17 -3.26 12.12
C ILE A 92 12.11 -1.83 12.65
N GLY A 93 11.19 -1.60 13.58
CA GLY A 93 11.00 -0.32 14.24
C GLY A 93 10.46 0.79 13.34
N GLY A 94 10.46 2.01 13.91
CA GLY A 94 10.05 3.23 13.25
C GLY A 94 11.20 4.06 12.67
N LEU A 95 10.86 5.25 12.19
CA LEU A 95 11.85 6.22 11.71
C LEU A 95 12.82 6.59 12.85
N LYS A 96 14.13 6.42 12.63
CA LYS A 96 15.18 6.71 13.62
C LYS A 96 15.67 8.17 13.59
N SER A 97 14.97 9.05 12.88
CA SER A 97 15.36 10.45 12.69
C SER A 97 14.26 11.36 13.21
N ASP A 98 14.64 12.33 14.04
CA ASP A 98 13.72 13.36 14.56
C ASP A 98 13.26 14.34 13.48
N THR A 99 14.08 14.50 12.43
CA THR A 99 13.77 15.36 11.28
C THR A 99 13.08 14.55 10.18
N LEU A 100 11.92 15.03 9.75
CA LEU A 100 11.17 14.46 8.62
C LEU A 100 11.78 14.93 7.29
N PRO A 101 11.96 14.03 6.30
CA PRO A 101 12.48 14.38 4.98
C PRO A 101 11.51 15.20 4.11
N LEU A 102 10.24 15.29 4.53
CA LEU A 102 9.16 16.03 3.89
C LEU A 102 8.29 16.66 4.96
N ASN A 103 7.89 17.92 4.76
CA ASN A 103 6.93 18.57 5.66
C ASN A 103 5.58 17.84 5.59
N PRO A 104 4.97 17.50 6.74
CA PRO A 104 3.63 16.91 6.75
C PRO A 104 2.59 17.93 6.30
N ASP A 105 1.53 17.47 5.65
CA ASP A 105 0.40 18.33 5.27
C ASP A 105 -0.51 18.62 6.47
N SER A 106 -0.45 17.79 7.52
CA SER A 106 -1.15 17.99 8.79
C SER A 106 -0.40 17.33 9.95
N GLY A 107 -0.51 17.92 11.14
CA GLY A 107 0.16 17.44 12.35
C GLY A 107 1.58 17.97 12.55
N PRO A 108 2.31 17.44 13.54
CA PRO A 108 3.63 17.96 13.93
C PRO A 108 4.73 17.63 12.92
N SER A 109 5.75 18.48 12.82
CA SER A 109 6.96 18.24 12.01
C SER A 109 7.96 17.26 12.63
N GLN A 110 7.61 16.66 13.77
CA GLN A 110 8.42 15.66 14.47
C GLN A 110 7.66 14.34 14.55
N VAL A 111 8.37 13.24 14.38
CA VAL A 111 7.81 11.89 14.47
C VAL A 111 7.94 11.34 15.88
N THR A 112 6.89 10.67 16.37
CA THR A 112 7.02 9.79 17.53
C THR A 112 7.38 8.38 17.03
N PRO A 113 8.55 7.80 17.39
CA PRO A 113 8.97 6.50 16.87
C PRO A 113 7.93 5.39 17.04
N ALA A 114 7.25 5.35 18.20
CA ALA A 114 6.18 4.40 18.50
C ALA A 114 4.92 4.53 17.61
N LYS A 115 4.72 5.66 16.91
CA LYS A 115 3.60 5.88 15.98
C LYS A 115 4.02 5.81 14.51
N GLY A 116 5.20 6.33 14.18
CA GLY A 116 5.62 6.59 12.81
C GLY A 116 4.82 7.73 12.16
N VAL A 117 4.60 7.64 10.85
CA VAL A 117 3.81 8.60 10.06
C VAL A 117 2.61 7.92 9.42
N VAL A 118 1.59 8.71 9.07
CA VAL A 118 0.39 8.22 8.37
C VAL A 118 0.31 8.83 6.99
N VAL A 119 0.02 8.02 5.98
CA VAL A 119 -0.31 8.50 4.63
C VAL A 119 -1.81 8.35 4.39
N ILE A 120 -2.48 9.41 3.94
CA ILE A 120 -3.93 9.41 3.70
C ILE A 120 -4.20 9.95 2.31
N GLY A 121 -5.12 9.35 1.56
CA GLY A 121 -5.44 9.91 0.26
C GLY A 121 -6.72 9.37 -0.34
N ALA A 122 -6.98 9.84 -1.55
CA ALA A 122 -8.15 9.46 -2.32
C ALA A 122 -7.75 9.11 -3.75
N THR A 123 -8.19 7.95 -4.22
CA THR A 123 -7.95 7.47 -5.58
C THR A 123 -9.19 6.74 -6.10
N ASN A 124 -9.25 6.51 -7.41
CA ASN A 124 -10.15 5.50 -7.96
C ASN A 124 -9.86 4.12 -7.32
N TRP A 125 -10.77 3.17 -7.52
CA TRP A 125 -10.66 1.81 -7.00
C TRP A 125 -9.33 1.15 -7.40
N VAL A 126 -8.71 0.44 -6.46
CA VAL A 126 -7.46 -0.28 -6.62
C VAL A 126 -7.66 -1.70 -6.15
N ASP A 127 -7.32 -2.67 -7.00
CA ASP A 127 -7.25 -4.07 -6.58
C ASP A 127 -5.81 -4.43 -6.18
N ASN A 128 -5.68 -5.42 -5.29
CA ASN A 128 -4.39 -5.99 -4.93
C ASN A 128 -4.37 -7.47 -5.32
N TYR A 129 -3.39 -7.87 -6.12
CA TYR A 129 -3.25 -9.23 -6.63
C TYR A 129 -1.81 -9.71 -6.43
N ASN A 130 -1.63 -10.79 -5.68
CA ASN A 130 -0.32 -11.35 -5.39
C ASN A 130 -0.13 -12.65 -6.15
N VAL A 131 1.08 -12.85 -6.69
CA VAL A 131 1.45 -14.10 -7.39
C VAL A 131 2.60 -14.75 -6.64
N PRO A 132 2.43 -15.95 -6.05
CA PRO A 132 3.51 -16.67 -5.37
C PRO A 132 4.49 -17.31 -6.35
N LEU A 133 5.79 -17.15 -6.08
CA LEU A 133 6.89 -17.79 -6.82
C LEU A 133 7.67 -18.70 -5.87
N LEU A 134 7.87 -19.96 -6.28
CA LEU A 134 8.64 -20.95 -5.53
C LEU A 134 10.14 -20.69 -5.72
N SER A 135 10.67 -19.77 -4.93
CA SER A 135 12.06 -19.32 -4.99
C SER A 135 12.52 -18.77 -3.64
N SER A 136 13.80 -18.97 -3.32
CA SER A 136 14.49 -18.26 -2.23
C SER A 136 15.35 -17.10 -2.73
N ASP A 137 15.43 -16.89 -4.06
CA ASP A 137 16.19 -15.79 -4.66
C ASP A 137 15.32 -14.53 -4.78
N ILE A 138 15.32 -13.71 -3.72
CA ILE A 138 14.64 -12.41 -3.70
C ILE A 138 15.12 -11.48 -4.80
N SER A 139 16.38 -11.57 -5.23
CA SER A 139 16.93 -10.69 -6.26
C SER A 139 16.33 -11.03 -7.62
N ALA A 140 16.12 -12.32 -7.92
CA ALA A 140 15.40 -12.75 -9.11
C ALA A 140 13.95 -12.26 -9.11
N VAL A 141 13.23 -12.44 -8.01
CA VAL A 141 11.82 -12.01 -7.92
C VAL A 141 11.70 -10.48 -7.96
N GLN A 142 12.67 -9.73 -7.40
CA GLN A 142 12.74 -8.27 -7.56
C GLN A 142 12.93 -7.84 -9.02
N ARG A 143 13.72 -8.57 -9.82
CA ARG A 143 13.84 -8.30 -11.27
C ARG A 143 12.51 -8.53 -11.99
N ILE A 144 11.82 -9.62 -11.66
CA ILE A 144 10.48 -9.93 -12.19
C ILE A 144 9.49 -8.83 -11.81
N ALA A 145 9.36 -8.50 -10.53
CA ALA A 145 8.45 -7.46 -10.05
C ALA A 145 8.72 -6.10 -10.73
N LYS A 146 9.99 -5.74 -10.93
CA LYS A 146 10.36 -4.53 -11.67
C LYS A 146 9.85 -4.57 -13.12
N ARG A 147 9.98 -5.70 -13.82
CA ARG A 147 9.53 -5.88 -15.21
C ARG A 147 8.00 -5.97 -15.34
N VAL A 148 7.29 -6.48 -14.34
CA VAL A 148 5.82 -6.44 -14.27
C VAL A 148 5.30 -5.02 -14.08
N SER A 149 5.96 -4.25 -13.20
CA SER A 149 5.56 -2.88 -12.86
C SER A 149 5.61 -1.96 -14.07
N GLY A 150 4.57 -1.14 -14.25
CA GLY A 150 4.50 -0.15 -15.32
C GLY A 150 5.67 0.84 -15.28
N ARG A 151 6.18 1.15 -14.07
CA ARG A 151 7.38 2.00 -13.91
C ARG A 151 8.64 1.35 -14.51
N GLY A 152 8.72 0.02 -14.52
CA GLY A 152 9.83 -0.71 -15.14
C GLY A 152 9.59 -1.07 -16.61
N GLY A 153 8.54 -0.53 -17.24
CA GLY A 153 8.20 -0.77 -18.64
C GLY A 153 7.22 -1.93 -18.86
N GLY A 154 6.66 -2.50 -17.79
CA GLY A 154 5.69 -3.59 -17.84
C GLY A 154 4.25 -3.14 -18.07
N LEU A 155 3.34 -3.75 -17.32
CA LEU A 155 1.91 -3.52 -17.44
C LEU A 155 1.54 -2.08 -17.01
N PRO A 156 0.75 -1.34 -17.81
CA PRO A 156 0.33 0.01 -17.45
C PRO A 156 -0.53 -0.02 -16.19
N SER A 157 -0.39 1.01 -15.33
CA SER A 157 -1.15 1.13 -14.07
C SER A 157 -0.93 -0.02 -13.08
N VAL A 158 0.11 -0.83 -13.23
CA VAL A 158 0.50 -1.85 -12.23
C VAL A 158 1.73 -1.35 -11.46
N GLN A 159 1.64 -1.39 -10.13
CA GLN A 159 2.80 -1.29 -9.24
C GLN A 159 3.08 -2.68 -8.68
N ALA A 160 4.32 -3.13 -8.73
CA ALA A 160 4.70 -4.45 -8.23
C ALA A 160 5.95 -4.38 -7.35
N MET A 161 6.01 -5.25 -6.34
CA MET A 161 7.17 -5.46 -5.50
C MET A 161 7.32 -6.93 -5.12
N ALA A 162 8.55 -7.34 -4.81
CA ALA A 162 8.82 -8.67 -4.29
C ALA A 162 8.72 -8.67 -2.77
N LEU A 163 7.96 -9.62 -2.20
CA LEU A 163 7.79 -9.79 -0.76
C LEU A 163 8.06 -11.24 -0.38
N ALA A 164 8.95 -11.45 0.58
CA ALA A 164 9.20 -12.80 1.10
C ALA A 164 8.00 -13.27 1.93
N HIS A 165 7.50 -14.47 1.64
CA HIS A 165 6.37 -15.09 2.32
C HIS A 165 6.77 -16.49 2.82
N GLY A 166 7.18 -16.60 4.08
CA GLY A 166 7.63 -17.89 4.64
C GLY A 166 8.91 -18.43 3.99
N GLU A 167 9.17 -19.72 4.20
CA GLU A 167 10.35 -20.39 3.62
C GLU A 167 10.08 -20.84 2.18
N GLY A 168 10.94 -20.43 1.25
CA GLY A 168 10.95 -20.92 -0.13
C GLY A 168 9.89 -20.31 -1.06
N VAL A 169 9.09 -19.35 -0.58
CA VAL A 169 8.11 -18.63 -1.40
C VAL A 169 8.34 -17.12 -1.30
N ILE A 170 8.33 -16.48 -2.46
CA ILE A 170 8.40 -15.02 -2.59
C ILE A 170 7.30 -14.59 -3.54
N GLU A 171 6.50 -13.62 -3.13
CA GLU A 171 5.39 -13.12 -3.93
C GLU A 171 5.82 -11.92 -4.76
N VAL A 172 5.30 -11.85 -5.99
CA VAL A 172 5.17 -10.58 -6.70
C VAL A 172 3.83 -9.98 -6.29
N ALA A 173 3.86 -9.07 -5.32
CA ALA A 173 2.69 -8.37 -4.84
C ALA A 173 2.40 -7.17 -5.73
N CYS A 174 1.17 -7.08 -6.27
CA CYS A 174 0.78 -6.08 -7.24
C CYS A 174 -0.40 -5.24 -6.77
N ASN A 175 -0.27 -3.92 -6.90
CA ASN A 175 -1.39 -2.99 -6.82
C ASN A 175 -1.81 -2.64 -8.25
N LEU A 176 -3.07 -2.90 -8.57
CA LEU A 176 -3.70 -2.62 -9.87
C LEU A 176 -4.41 -1.28 -9.77
N LEU A 177 -3.73 -0.21 -10.18
CA LEU A 177 -4.22 1.17 -10.00
C LEU A 177 -5.40 1.53 -10.91
N ASP A 178 -5.67 0.69 -11.92
CA ASP A 178 -6.82 0.79 -12.82
C ASP A 178 -7.27 -0.62 -13.21
N PRO A 179 -8.02 -1.32 -12.34
CA PRO A 179 -8.41 -2.72 -12.55
C PRO A 179 -9.26 -2.95 -13.80
N ASN A 180 -9.93 -1.90 -14.30
CA ASN A 180 -10.69 -1.94 -15.56
C ASN A 180 -9.77 -2.11 -16.79
N LYS A 181 -8.48 -1.77 -16.68
CA LYS A 181 -7.50 -1.92 -17.77
C LYS A 181 -6.63 -3.16 -17.62
N VAL A 182 -6.27 -3.50 -16.38
CA VAL A 182 -5.38 -4.62 -16.06
C VAL A 182 -5.90 -5.33 -14.82
N GLY A 183 -6.46 -6.53 -15.02
CA GLY A 183 -6.88 -7.42 -13.94
C GLY A 183 -5.84 -8.49 -13.57
N GLY A 184 -6.15 -9.30 -12.56
CA GLY A 184 -5.25 -10.33 -12.02
C GLY A 184 -4.80 -11.36 -13.05
N GLU A 185 -5.67 -11.78 -13.98
CA GLU A 185 -5.30 -12.74 -15.05
C GLU A 185 -4.12 -12.24 -15.91
N ARG A 186 -4.14 -10.96 -16.28
CA ARG A 186 -3.07 -10.38 -17.09
C ARG A 186 -1.75 -10.26 -16.31
N VAL A 187 -1.85 -9.99 -15.00
CA VAL A 187 -0.70 -9.97 -14.09
C VAL A 187 -0.12 -11.37 -13.92
N GLN A 188 -0.97 -12.37 -13.66
CA GLN A 188 -0.59 -13.78 -13.57
C GLN A 188 0.19 -14.21 -14.82
N GLN A 189 -0.36 -13.94 -16.01
CA GLN A 189 0.27 -14.34 -17.26
C GLN A 189 1.63 -13.68 -17.47
N GLU A 190 1.77 -12.39 -17.13
CA GLU A 190 3.03 -11.67 -17.25
C GLU A 190 4.07 -12.20 -16.26
N VAL A 191 3.69 -12.45 -15.00
CA VAL A 191 4.58 -13.05 -13.99
C VAL A 191 5.05 -14.44 -14.43
N GLU A 192 4.16 -15.30 -14.93
CA GLU A 192 4.50 -16.62 -15.45
C GLU A 192 5.49 -16.57 -16.62
N ASN A 193 5.32 -15.60 -17.54
CA ASN A 193 6.23 -15.42 -18.66
C ASN A 193 7.64 -15.03 -18.19
N LEU A 194 7.72 -14.05 -17.28
CA LEU A 194 8.98 -13.57 -16.74
C LEU A 194 9.66 -14.61 -15.83
N ALA A 195 8.90 -15.36 -15.05
CA ALA A 195 9.42 -16.42 -14.20
C ALA A 195 9.97 -17.59 -15.02
N ARG A 196 9.35 -17.91 -16.16
CA ARG A 196 9.86 -18.93 -17.10
C ARG A 196 11.24 -18.58 -17.64
N GLU A 197 11.52 -17.30 -17.90
CA GLU A 197 12.85 -16.82 -18.32
C GLU A 197 13.91 -17.01 -17.23
N GLU A 198 13.52 -16.91 -15.96
CA GLU A 198 14.39 -17.08 -14.78
C GLU A 198 14.39 -18.53 -14.25
N GLY A 199 13.62 -19.44 -14.86
CA GLY A 199 13.50 -20.85 -14.44
C GLY A 199 12.77 -21.06 -13.11
N ILE A 200 11.90 -20.12 -12.71
CA ILE A 200 11.18 -20.13 -11.43
C ILE A 200 9.76 -20.67 -11.64
N SER A 201 9.31 -21.54 -10.73
CA SER A 201 7.92 -22.03 -10.73
C SER A 201 6.97 -21.03 -10.09
N VAL A 202 5.78 -20.89 -10.65
CA VAL A 202 4.76 -19.91 -10.25
C VAL A 202 3.50 -20.65 -9.81
N GLU A 203 2.88 -20.21 -8.72
CA GLU A 203 1.59 -20.70 -8.26
C GLU A 203 0.45 -19.79 -8.73
N MET A 204 -0.80 -20.21 -8.52
CA MET A 204 -1.95 -19.37 -8.84
C MET A 204 -2.00 -18.17 -7.90
N GLY A 205 -2.00 -16.97 -8.48
CA GLY A 205 -2.17 -15.74 -7.73
C GLY A 205 -3.60 -15.54 -7.22
N TYR A 206 -3.73 -14.61 -6.27
CA TYR A 206 -4.98 -14.35 -5.58
C TYR A 206 -5.16 -12.86 -5.25
N TYR A 207 -6.42 -12.44 -5.15
CA TYR A 207 -6.75 -11.11 -4.65
C TYR A 207 -6.64 -11.08 -3.13
N THR A 208 -6.03 -10.05 -2.57
CA THR A 208 -5.80 -9.96 -1.11
C THR A 208 -6.99 -9.40 -0.34
N ASP A 209 -8.01 -8.89 -1.04
CA ASP A 209 -9.20 -8.26 -0.45
C ASP A 209 -10.43 -8.48 -1.36
N PHE A 210 -11.60 -8.04 -0.89
CA PHE A 210 -12.83 -8.04 -1.65
C PHE A 210 -12.75 -7.13 -2.89
N SER A 211 -13.44 -7.52 -3.96
CA SER A 211 -13.63 -6.67 -5.13
C SER A 211 -14.54 -5.49 -4.82
N GLN A 212 -14.50 -4.47 -5.68
CA GLN A 212 -15.39 -3.31 -5.59
C GLN A 212 -16.87 -3.72 -5.49
N ASP A 213 -17.30 -4.64 -6.36
CA ASP A 213 -18.68 -5.12 -6.42
C ASP A 213 -19.08 -5.88 -5.15
N GLN A 214 -18.16 -6.66 -4.56
CA GLN A 214 -18.41 -7.35 -3.30
C GLN A 214 -18.61 -6.36 -2.16
N ILE A 215 -17.79 -5.31 -2.07
CA ILE A 215 -17.95 -4.26 -1.06
C ILE A 215 -19.27 -3.50 -1.25
N ILE A 216 -19.59 -3.10 -2.49
CA ILE A 216 -20.83 -2.40 -2.81
C ILE A 216 -22.04 -3.27 -2.43
N SER A 217 -22.05 -4.55 -2.81
CA SER A 217 -23.15 -5.47 -2.52
C SER A 217 -23.32 -5.64 -1.02
N SER A 218 -22.25 -5.90 -0.28
CA SER A 218 -22.28 -6.03 1.18
C SER A 218 -22.79 -4.75 1.88
N TYR A 219 -22.41 -3.58 1.36
CA TYR A 219 -22.92 -2.31 1.88
C TYR A 219 -24.43 -2.17 1.63
N LEU A 220 -24.92 -2.48 0.43
CA LEU A 220 -26.34 -2.38 0.11
C LEU A 220 -27.19 -3.36 0.94
N GLU A 221 -26.75 -4.61 1.07
CA GLU A 221 -27.40 -5.63 1.91
C GLU A 221 -27.54 -5.15 3.37
N PHE A 222 -26.48 -4.58 3.94
CA PHE A 222 -26.50 -4.04 5.31
C PHE A 222 -27.52 -2.91 5.51
N PHE A 223 -27.80 -2.12 4.47
CA PHE A 223 -28.81 -1.06 4.53
C PHE A 223 -30.22 -1.61 4.34
N GLU A 224 -30.41 -2.62 3.48
CA GLU A 224 -31.71 -3.29 3.32
C GLU A 224 -32.14 -4.00 4.60
N GLU A 225 -31.22 -4.62 5.36
CA GLU A 225 -31.53 -5.24 6.65
C GLU A 225 -31.92 -4.25 7.77
N LYS A 226 -31.69 -2.95 7.55
CA LYS A 226 -31.96 -1.89 8.54
C LYS A 226 -33.22 -1.07 8.26
N ILE A 227 -33.93 -1.36 7.17
CA ILE A 227 -35.20 -0.72 6.79
C ILE A 227 -36.35 -1.67 7.12
#